data_AF-A0A6F9WXB7-F1
#
_entry.id   AF-A0A6F9WXB7-F1
#
_cell.length_a   1.000
_cell.length_b   1.000
_cell.length_c   1.000
_cell.angle_alpha   90.00
_cell.angle_beta   90.00
_cell.angle_gamma   90.00
#
_symmetry.space_group_name_H-M   'P 1'
#
loop_
_entity.id
_entity.type
_entity.pdbx_description
1 polymer ?
#
loop_
_entity_poly.entity_id
_entity_poly.type
_entity_poly.pdbx_seq_one_letter_code
_entity_poly.pdbx_strand_id
1 'polypeptide(L)'
;MTPPGLSSEKNKRIRVTLLELLRTEYPGSLDLRVLQFSLDNLGYPIPEEALSAHLRYLEEKGYVTLTKKKGYGFQIEFACLTASGWDLLDGHTCEKGIDEAL
;
A
#
# COMPACT_ATOMS: atom_id res chain seq x y z
N MET A 1 1.09 3.12 -26.16
CA MET A 1 -0.07 2.31 -25.76
C MET A 1 0.48 1.07 -25.06
N THR A 2 0.51 1.07 -23.73
CA THR A 2 1.09 -0.03 -22.93
C THR A 2 0.11 -1.20 -22.92
N PRO A 3 0.55 -2.46 -23.14
CA PRO A 3 -0.37 -3.59 -23.23
C PRO A 3 -1.18 -3.76 -21.94
N PRO A 4 -2.48 -4.09 -22.03
CA PRO A 4 -3.42 -4.08 -20.90
C PRO A 4 -3.09 -5.10 -19.78
N GLY A 5 -2.19 -6.07 -20.04
CA GLY A 5 -1.72 -7.03 -19.03
C GLY A 5 -0.57 -6.54 -18.15
N LEU A 6 0.26 -5.59 -18.63
CA LEU A 6 1.45 -5.13 -17.90
C LEU A 6 1.09 -4.23 -16.71
N SER A 7 0.01 -3.46 -16.82
CA SER A 7 -0.43 -2.54 -15.76
C SER A 7 -1.07 -3.28 -14.58
N SER A 8 -1.83 -4.35 -14.83
CA SER A 8 -2.47 -5.14 -13.78
C SER A 8 -1.43 -5.80 -12.87
N GLU A 9 -0.47 -6.53 -13.44
CA GLU A 9 0.60 -7.20 -12.66
C GLU A 9 1.48 -6.21 -11.89
N LYS A 10 1.83 -5.07 -12.51
CA LYS A 10 2.56 -4.01 -11.81
C LYS A 10 1.77 -3.48 -10.61
N ASN A 11 0.47 -3.26 -10.78
CA ASN A 11 -0.41 -2.78 -9.72
C ASN A 11 -0.55 -3.81 -8.58
N LYS A 12 -0.59 -5.11 -8.90
CA LYS A 12 -0.57 -6.17 -7.89
C LYS A 12 0.72 -6.11 -7.07
N ARG A 13 1.88 -6.08 -7.74
CA ARG A 13 3.20 -5.99 -7.08
C ARG A 13 3.31 -4.76 -6.18
N ILE A 14 2.89 -3.60 -6.65
CA ILE A 14 2.90 -2.37 -5.83
C ILE A 14 2.06 -2.55 -4.56
N ARG A 15 0.87 -3.14 -4.66
CA ARG A 15 0.00 -3.39 -3.49
C ARG A 15 0.64 -4.36 -2.51
N VAL A 16 1.21 -5.47 -2.99
CA VAL A 16 1.95 -6.42 -2.13
C VAL A 16 3.12 -5.70 -1.45
N THR A 17 3.93 -4.95 -2.19
CA THR A 17 5.05 -4.19 -1.64
C THR A 17 4.60 -3.18 -0.57
N LEU A 18 3.48 -2.49 -0.78
CA LEU A 18 2.92 -1.56 0.22
C LEU A 18 2.53 -2.28 1.51
N LEU A 19 1.88 -3.43 1.40
CA LEU A 19 1.50 -4.24 2.56
C LEU A 19 2.75 -4.74 3.32
N GLU A 20 3.76 -5.24 2.60
CA GLU A 20 5.04 -5.67 3.19
C GLU A 20 5.79 -4.51 3.86
N LEU A 21 5.80 -3.32 3.26
CA LEU A 21 6.39 -2.13 3.90
C LEU A 21 5.63 -1.73 5.18
N LEU A 22 4.31 -1.85 5.21
CA LEU A 22 3.51 -1.56 6.40
C LEU A 22 3.65 -2.65 7.47
N ARG A 23 3.91 -3.90 7.06
CA ARG A 23 4.17 -5.04 7.95
C ARG A 23 5.36 -4.80 8.86
N THR A 24 6.43 -4.16 8.35
CA THR A 24 7.65 -3.92 9.16
C THR A 24 7.40 -3.00 10.35
N GLU A 25 6.36 -2.17 10.29
CA GLU A 25 6.04 -1.18 11.33
C GLU A 25 4.83 -1.56 12.19
N TYR A 26 4.09 -2.63 11.88
CA TYR A 26 2.89 -3.02 12.61
C TYR A 26 3.16 -3.23 14.12
N PRO A 27 2.30 -2.72 15.04
CA PRO A 27 1.01 -2.05 14.80
C PRO A 27 1.10 -0.53 14.57
N GLY A 28 2.29 -0.01 14.31
CA GLY A 28 2.56 1.37 13.92
C GLY A 28 2.10 1.71 12.50
N SER A 29 2.33 2.97 12.12
CA SER A 29 1.86 3.56 10.86
C SER A 29 3.00 4.28 10.14
N LEU A 30 3.01 4.22 8.81
CA LEU A 30 3.95 4.97 7.97
C LEU A 30 3.32 6.20 7.34
N ASP A 31 4.08 7.29 7.28
CA ASP A 31 3.77 8.49 6.49
C ASP A 31 3.76 8.13 4.99
N LEU A 32 2.79 8.62 4.24
CA LEU A 32 2.68 8.40 2.79
C LEU A 32 3.93 8.82 2.01
N ARG A 33 4.65 9.86 2.44
CA ARG A 33 5.94 10.27 1.85
C ARG A 33 7.03 9.24 2.07
N VAL A 34 7.06 8.59 3.24
CA VAL A 34 7.99 7.50 3.52
C VAL A 34 7.66 6.31 2.62
N LEU A 35 6.38 5.96 2.48
CA LEU A 35 5.95 4.90 1.56
C LEU A 35 6.33 5.20 0.11
N GLN A 36 6.12 6.43 -0.36
CA GLN A 36 6.49 6.85 -1.71
C GLN A 36 8.00 6.74 -1.93
N PHE A 37 8.80 7.22 -0.98
CA PHE A 37 10.26 7.13 -1.04
C PHE A 37 10.75 5.68 -1.03
N SER A 38 10.16 4.83 -0.20
CA SER A 38 10.48 3.40 -0.15
C SER A 38 10.14 2.70 -1.47
N LEU A 39 8.99 3.01 -2.08
CA LEU A 39 8.64 2.46 -3.40
C LEU A 39 9.63 2.91 -4.49
N ASP A 40 10.04 4.17 -4.48
CA ASP A 40 11.03 4.70 -5.43
C ASP A 40 12.38 3.96 -5.31
N ASN A 41 12.86 3.77 -4.08
CA ASN A 41 14.09 3.01 -3.80
C ASN A 41 14.01 1.54 -4.21
N LEU A 42 12.81 0.95 -4.19
CA LEU A 42 12.56 -0.42 -4.65
C LEU A 42 12.35 -0.52 -6.17
N GLY A 43 12.49 0.58 -6.92
CA GLY A 43 12.35 0.62 -8.36
C GLY A 43 10.91 0.74 -8.85
N TYR A 44 9.99 1.18 -7.98
CA TYR A 44 8.57 1.43 -8.29
C TYR A 44 8.21 2.91 -8.17
N PRO A 45 8.83 3.82 -8.95
CA PRO A 45 8.46 5.23 -8.93
C PRO A 45 7.01 5.40 -9.36
N ILE A 46 6.20 6.03 -8.50
CA ILE A 46 4.80 6.37 -8.78
C ILE A 46 4.46 7.77 -8.25
N PRO A 47 3.58 8.50 -8.96
CA PRO A 47 3.08 9.79 -8.48
C PRO A 47 2.22 9.60 -7.21
N GLU A 48 2.10 10.66 -6.41
CA GLU A 48 1.40 10.63 -5.12
C GLU A 48 -0.08 10.23 -5.28
N GLU A 49 -0.72 10.64 -6.39
CA GLU A 49 -2.10 10.29 -6.71
C GLU A 49 -2.27 8.79 -6.97
N ALA A 50 -1.28 8.16 -7.61
CA ALA A 50 -1.29 6.71 -7.85
C ALA A 50 -1.07 5.93 -6.55
N LEU A 51 -0.13 6.38 -5.70
CA LEU A 51 0.06 5.81 -4.36
C LEU A 51 -1.24 5.90 -3.55
N SER A 52 -1.87 7.07 -3.55
CA SER A 52 -3.15 7.31 -2.88
C SER A 52 -4.25 6.38 -3.39
N ALA A 53 -4.31 6.14 -4.70
CA ALA A 53 -5.28 5.20 -5.28
C ALA A 53 -5.06 3.75 -4.82
N HIS A 54 -3.80 3.29 -4.74
CA HIS A 54 -3.48 1.96 -4.21
C HIS A 54 -3.85 1.83 -2.73
N LEU A 55 -3.51 2.83 -1.92
CA LEU A 55 -3.81 2.82 -0.48
C LEU A 55 -5.32 2.87 -0.22
N ARG A 56 -6.07 3.68 -0.97
CA ARG A 56 -7.55 3.69 -0.87
C ARG A 56 -8.16 2.35 -1.26
N TYR A 57 -7.66 1.72 -2.32
CA TYR A 57 -8.11 0.37 -2.68
C TYR A 57 -7.86 -0.64 -1.56
N LEU A 58 -6.69 -0.59 -0.92
CA LEU A 58 -6.37 -1.47 0.21
C LEU A 58 -7.22 -1.15 1.45
N GLU A 59 -7.56 0.13 1.66
CA GLU A 59 -8.45 0.56 2.74
C GLU A 59 -9.90 0.09 2.52
N GLU A 60 -10.42 0.24 1.31
CA GLU A 60 -11.74 -0.28 0.90
C GLU A 60 -11.84 -1.80 1.10
N LYS A 61 -10.73 -2.51 0.95
CA LYS A 61 -10.62 -3.95 1.20
C LYS A 61 -10.40 -4.29 2.69
N GLY A 62 -10.17 -3.29 3.54
CA GLY A 62 -9.95 -3.45 4.97
C GLY A 62 -8.56 -3.97 5.36
N TYR A 63 -7.58 -3.92 4.45
CA TYR A 63 -6.20 -4.37 4.71
C TYR A 63 -5.32 -3.28 5.31
N VAL A 64 -5.69 -2.01 5.11
CA VAL A 64 -5.02 -0.86 5.73
C VAL A 64 -6.05 0.12 6.27
N THR A 65 -5.63 1.00 7.18
CA THR A 65 -6.40 2.18 7.60
C THR A 65 -5.61 3.45 7.31
N LEU A 66 -6.25 4.45 6.70
CA LEU A 66 -5.65 5.76 6.48
C LEU A 66 -6.10 6.75 7.54
N THR A 67 -5.15 7.47 8.13
CA THR A 67 -5.42 8.50 9.14
C THR A 67 -4.74 9.80 8.77
N LYS A 68 -5.44 10.92 8.96
CA LYS A 68 -4.91 12.26 8.73
C LYS A 68 -4.63 12.92 10.07
N LYS A 69 -3.39 13.31 10.31
CA LYS A 69 -3.00 14.11 11.48
C LYS A 69 -2.72 15.54 11.03
N LYS A 70 -3.37 16.50 11.67
CA LYS A 70 -3.11 17.93 11.48
C LYS A 70 -2.22 18.42 12.61
N GLY A 71 -1.16 19.16 12.28
CA GLY A 71 -0.26 19.77 13.25
C GLY A 71 0.46 20.97 12.64
N TYR A 72 0.64 22.05 13.40
CA TYR A 72 1.45 23.22 13.02
C TYR A 72 1.23 23.75 11.59
N GLY A 73 -0.03 23.77 11.12
CA GLY A 73 -0.40 24.29 9.79
C GLY A 73 -0.23 23.32 8.62
N PHE A 74 0.21 22.09 8.85
CA PHE A 74 0.31 21.04 7.84
C PHE A 74 -0.55 19.82 8.19
N GLN A 75 -0.87 19.02 7.17
CA GLN A 75 -1.61 17.77 7.30
C GLN A 75 -0.73 16.64 6.76
N ILE A 76 -0.53 15.61 7.57
CA ILE A 76 0.17 14.38 7.19
C ILE A 76 -0.83 13.24 7.17
N GLU A 77 -0.75 12.42 6.14
CA GLU A 77 -1.53 11.19 6.02
C GLU A 77 -0.62 9.99 6.35
N PHE A 78 -1.16 9.06 7.14
CA PHE A 78 -0.49 7.86 7.58
C PHE A 78 -1.30 6.64 7.16
N ALA A 79 -0.63 5.58 6.74
CA ALA A 79 -1.21 4.27 6.53
C ALA A 79 -0.76 3.30 7.61
N CYS A 80 -1.67 2.47 8.10
CA CYS A 80 -1.41 1.41 9.06
C CYS A 80 -1.96 0.09 8.52
N LEU A 81 -1.22 -1.01 8.70
CA LEU A 81 -1.70 -2.34 8.36
C LEU A 81 -2.76 -2.80 9.37
N THR A 82 -3.84 -3.41 8.91
CA THR A 82 -4.84 -4.02 9.79
C THR A 82 -4.49 -5.47 10.10
N ALA A 83 -5.18 -6.07 11.07
CA ALA A 83 -5.08 -7.52 11.30
C ALA A 83 -5.44 -8.33 10.03
N SER A 84 -6.49 -7.92 9.31
CA SER A 84 -6.87 -8.58 8.05
C SER A 84 -5.80 -8.45 6.96
N GLY A 85 -5.08 -7.32 6.91
CA GLY A 85 -3.94 -7.16 6.00
C GLY A 85 -2.75 -8.02 6.38
N TRP A 86 -2.53 -8.22 7.68
CA TRP A 86 -1.53 -9.15 8.20
C TRP A 86 -1.85 -10.60 7.82
N ASP A 87 -3.10 -11.02 8.05
CA ASP A 87 -3.59 -12.37 7.72
C ASP A 87 -3.50 -12.66 6.21
N LEU A 88 -3.68 -11.64 5.36
CA LEU A 88 -3.48 -11.76 3.91
C LEU A 88 -2.02 -12.08 3.57
N LEU A 89 -1.06 -11.35 4.16
CA LEU A 89 0.37 -11.59 3.91
C LEU A 89 0.85 -12.94 4.44
N ASP A 90 0.29 -13.42 5.56
CA ASP A 90 0.62 -14.74 6.11
C ASP A 90 -0.08 -15.90 5.36
N GLY A 91 -0.84 -15.59 4.30
CA GLY A 91 -1.52 -16.59 3.46
C GLY A 91 -2.73 -17.24 4.13
N HIS A 92 -3.27 -16.63 5.21
CA HIS A 92 -4.48 -17.08 5.87
C HIS A 92 -5.75 -16.68 5.09
N THR A 93 -5.65 -15.73 4.16
CA THR A 93 -6.72 -15.33 3.24
C THR A 93 -6.20 -15.24 1.81
N CYS A 94 -7.07 -15.50 0.81
CA CYS A 94 -6.74 -15.36 -0.60
C CYS A 94 -7.60 -14.28 -1.31
N GLU A 95 -6.99 -13.25 -1.90
CA GLU A 95 -7.62 -12.14 -2.63
C GLU A 95 -7.10 -11.97 -4.07
N LYS A 96 -8.05 -11.99 -5.02
CA LYS A 96 -7.75 -11.72 -6.44
C LYS A 96 -7.31 -10.28 -6.64
N GLY A 97 -6.08 -10.10 -7.13
CA GLY A 97 -5.49 -8.77 -7.33
C GLY A 97 -4.36 -8.43 -6.35
N ILE A 98 -4.05 -9.34 -5.43
CA ILE A 98 -2.89 -9.24 -4.54
C ILE A 98 -2.06 -10.53 -4.65
N ASP A 99 -2.69 -11.71 -4.59
CA ASP A 99 -1.97 -12.96 -4.30
C ASP A 99 -1.37 -13.72 -5.47
N GLU A 100 -1.77 -13.44 -6.72
CA GLU A 100 -1.15 -14.11 -7.88
C GLU A 100 0.33 -13.73 -8.09
N ALA A 101 0.87 -12.82 -7.25
CA ALA A 101 2.25 -12.33 -7.31
C ALA A 101 3.11 -12.69 -6.07
N LEU A 102 2.54 -13.38 -5.07
CA LEU A 102 3.27 -13.95 -3.93
C LEU A 102 3.89 -15.32 -4.28
#